data_AF-A0A7K0SFB1-F1
#
_entry.id   AF-A0A7K0SFB1-F1
#
_cell.length_a   1.000
_cell.length_b   1.000
_cell.length_c   1.000
_cell.angle_alpha   90.00
_cell.angle_beta   90.00
_cell.angle_gamma   90.00
#
_symmetry.space_group_name_H-M   'P 1'
#
loop_
_entity.id
_entity.type
_entity.pdbx_description
1 polymer ?
#
loop_
_entity_poly.entity_id
_entity_poly.type
_entity_poly.pdbx_seq_one_letter_code
_entity_poly.pdbx_strand_id
1 'polypeptide(L)'
;MDKRIFGIENEYGVTCTLRGQRRLSPDEVARYLFRKVVSWGRSSNVFLENGARLYLDVGSHPEYATPECDSLLDVIAHDKAGERILESLVESAESRLNEEGIRGDVFLFKNNTDSAGNSYGCHENYLIPREGELSRFTDVLIPFLVSRQIYAGAGKVLQSPRGAMFCISQRSE
;
A
#
# COMPACT_ATOMS: atom_id res chain seq x y z
N MET A 1 -21.21 10.49 -17.83
CA MET A 1 -19.77 10.27 -18.12
C MET A 1 -19.58 8.80 -17.85
N ASP A 2 -19.67 8.00 -18.91
CA ASP A 2 -19.91 6.56 -18.76
C ASP A 2 -18.61 5.76 -18.70
N LYS A 3 -17.48 6.44 -18.94
CA LYS A 3 -16.11 5.95 -18.76
C LYS A 3 -15.25 7.02 -18.09
N ARG A 4 -14.49 6.64 -17.07
CA ARG A 4 -13.56 7.50 -16.32
C ARG A 4 -12.30 6.71 -16.04
N ILE A 5 -11.14 7.35 -16.14
CA ILE A 5 -9.88 6.75 -15.69
C ILE A 5 -9.77 6.87 -14.16
N PHE A 6 -9.40 5.77 -13.51
CA PHE A 6 -9.04 5.73 -12.11
C PHE A 6 -7.86 4.80 -11.86
N GLY A 7 -7.20 5.00 -10.72
CA GLY A 7 -6.07 4.18 -10.27
C GLY A 7 -5.97 4.18 -8.75
N ILE A 8 -5.27 3.19 -8.22
CA ILE A 8 -5.03 3.04 -6.77
C ILE A 8 -3.53 2.99 -6.53
N GLU A 9 -3.08 3.67 -5.48
CA GLU A 9 -1.71 3.60 -4.96
C GLU A 9 -1.75 2.99 -3.57
N ASN A 10 -1.09 1.86 -3.35
CA ASN A 10 -1.03 1.21 -2.05
C ASN A 10 0.40 1.18 -1.53
N GLU A 11 0.58 1.73 -0.34
CA GLU A 11 1.78 1.56 0.48
C GLU A 11 1.62 0.32 1.36
N TYR A 12 2.68 -0.48 1.46
CA TYR A 12 2.69 -1.70 2.25
C TYR A 12 3.58 -1.56 3.47
N GLY A 13 3.04 -1.88 4.65
CA GLY A 13 3.84 -2.06 5.85
C GLY A 13 4.77 -3.27 5.68
N VAL A 14 6.03 -3.15 6.08
CA VAL A 14 7.04 -4.22 5.93
C VAL A 14 7.76 -4.51 7.24
N THR A 15 7.95 -5.79 7.57
CA THR A 15 8.77 -6.22 8.71
C THR A 15 9.39 -7.59 8.45
N CYS A 16 10.52 -7.87 9.08
CA CYS A 16 11.11 -9.21 9.13
C CYS A 16 11.25 -9.63 10.58
N THR A 17 10.72 -10.80 10.94
CA THR A 17 10.74 -11.28 12.32
C THR A 17 11.27 -12.70 12.41
N LEU A 18 11.87 -13.04 13.55
CA LEU A 18 12.23 -14.41 13.89
C LEU A 18 11.70 -14.69 15.29
N ARG A 19 10.78 -15.66 15.42
CA ARG A 19 10.15 -16.02 16.71
C ARG A 19 9.52 -14.80 17.43
N GLY A 20 8.84 -13.95 16.66
CA GLY A 20 8.15 -12.76 17.18
C GLY A 20 9.05 -11.56 17.50
N GLN A 21 10.37 -11.66 17.30
CA GLN A 21 11.28 -10.53 17.45
C GLN A 21 11.69 -9.97 16.09
N ARG A 22 11.64 -8.65 15.95
CA ARG A 22 12.12 -7.96 14.75
C ARG A 22 13.60 -8.31 14.51
N ARG A 23 13.91 -8.74 13.29
CA ARG A 23 15.26 -9.18 12.93
C ARG A 23 16.02 -8.24 12.03
N LEU A 24 15.30 -7.55 11.15
CA LEU A 24 15.83 -6.49 10.29
C LEU A 24 14.98 -5.23 10.44
N SER A 25 15.58 -4.08 10.23
CA SER A 25 14.86 -2.82 10.09
C SER A 25 14.01 -2.82 8.80
N PRO A 26 12.91 -2.05 8.74
CA PRO A 26 12.11 -1.91 7.51
C PRO A 26 12.95 -1.56 6.28
N ASP A 27 13.91 -0.63 6.42
CA ASP A 27 14.85 -0.24 5.37
C ASP A 27 15.69 -1.41 4.84
N GLU A 28 16.20 -2.26 5.73
CA GLU A 28 16.96 -3.44 5.33
C GLU A 28 16.09 -4.44 4.57
N VAL A 29 14.87 -4.71 5.06
CA VAL A 29 13.92 -5.61 4.38
C VAL A 29 13.53 -5.06 3.01
N ALA A 30 13.23 -3.77 2.92
CA ALA A 30 12.96 -3.08 1.66
C ALA A 30 14.10 -3.24 0.65
N ARG A 31 15.37 -3.16 1.08
CA ARG A 31 16.52 -3.42 0.19
C ARG A 31 16.56 -4.86 -0.31
N TYR A 32 16.25 -5.85 0.53
CA TYR A 32 16.19 -7.25 0.08
C TYR A 32 15.08 -7.47 -0.96
N LEU A 33 13.88 -6.92 -0.70
CA LEU A 33 12.73 -6.96 -1.62
C LEU A 33 13.09 -6.33 -2.98
N PHE A 34 13.65 -5.11 -2.97
CA PHE A 34 13.91 -4.36 -4.19
C PHE A 34 15.24 -4.67 -4.87
N ARG A 35 16.13 -5.50 -4.30
CA ARG A 35 17.37 -5.91 -4.97
C ARG A 35 17.09 -6.55 -6.33
N LYS A 36 15.97 -7.30 -6.48
CA LYS A 36 15.53 -7.84 -7.79
C LYS A 36 15.01 -6.74 -8.71
N VAL A 37 14.24 -5.80 -8.19
CA VAL A 37 13.66 -4.67 -8.93
C VAL A 37 14.75 -3.75 -9.49
N VAL A 38 15.76 -3.42 -8.68
CA VAL A 38 16.93 -2.65 -9.10
C VAL A 38 17.69 -3.38 -10.21
N SER A 39 17.75 -4.71 -10.20
CA SER A 39 18.36 -5.47 -11.30
C SER A 39 17.58 -5.37 -12.62
N TRP A 40 16.26 -5.16 -12.55
CA TRP A 40 15.40 -4.98 -13.73
C TRP A 40 15.52 -3.58 -14.35
N GLY A 41 15.49 -2.53 -13.53
CA GLY A 41 15.36 -1.15 -14.00
C GLY A 41 16.48 -0.19 -13.60
N ARG A 42 17.54 -0.67 -12.93
CA ARG A 42 18.63 0.14 -12.34
C ARG A 42 18.16 1.20 -11.33
N SER A 43 16.92 1.10 -10.87
CA SER A 43 16.23 2.06 -10.02
C SER A 43 15.32 1.30 -9.05
N SER A 44 15.10 1.85 -7.86
CA SER A 44 14.07 1.39 -6.92
C SER A 44 12.67 1.89 -7.29
N ASN A 45 12.51 2.46 -8.48
CA ASN A 45 11.27 2.96 -9.06
C ASN A 45 11.22 2.51 -10.52
N VAL A 46 10.29 1.61 -10.83
CA VAL A 46 10.17 0.98 -12.15
C VAL A 46 8.71 0.92 -12.59
N PHE A 47 8.50 0.86 -13.90
CA PHE A 47 7.24 0.45 -14.49
C PHE A 47 7.30 -1.04 -14.85
N LEU A 48 6.25 -1.77 -14.56
CA LEU A 48 6.11 -3.20 -14.80
C LEU A 48 5.44 -3.46 -16.16
N GLU A 49 5.54 -4.69 -16.65
CA GLU A 49 4.96 -5.10 -17.95
C GLU A 49 3.43 -4.93 -18.01
N ASN A 50 2.75 -4.98 -16.86
CA ASN A 50 1.31 -4.74 -16.76
C ASN A 50 0.93 -3.25 -16.68
N GLY A 51 1.88 -2.34 -16.91
CA GLY A 51 1.69 -0.89 -16.88
C GLY A 51 1.70 -0.27 -15.47
N ALA A 52 1.72 -1.08 -14.42
CA ALA A 52 1.79 -0.59 -13.05
C ALA A 52 3.16 0.04 -12.74
N ARG A 53 3.19 0.89 -11.71
CA ARG A 53 4.43 1.42 -11.16
C ARG A 53 4.71 0.75 -9.81
N LEU A 54 5.94 0.30 -9.61
CA LEU A 54 6.42 -0.30 -8.36
C LEU A 54 7.64 0.49 -7.88
N TYR A 55 7.58 1.02 -6.67
CA TYR A 55 8.67 1.81 -6.13
C TYR A 55 8.80 1.74 -4.60
N LEU A 56 9.90 2.27 -4.08
CA LEU A 56 10.07 2.53 -2.65
C LEU A 56 9.74 4.00 -2.38
N ASP A 57 8.74 4.24 -1.52
CA ASP A 57 8.35 5.58 -1.11
C ASP A 57 9.22 6.12 0.05
N VAL A 58 9.05 7.41 0.36
CA VAL A 58 9.66 8.08 1.51
C VAL A 58 9.20 7.38 2.80
N GLY A 59 10.14 6.72 3.48
CA GLY A 59 9.85 5.88 4.66
C GLY A 59 10.03 4.37 4.41
N SER A 60 10.53 3.99 3.23
CA SER A 60 10.90 2.61 2.88
C SER A 60 9.71 1.65 2.76
N HIS A 61 8.51 2.16 2.55
CA HIS A 61 7.35 1.34 2.20
C HIS A 61 7.45 0.92 0.73
N PRO A 62 7.34 -0.38 0.42
CA PRO A 62 7.00 -0.82 -0.93
C PRO A 62 5.67 -0.21 -1.34
N GLU A 63 5.64 0.44 -2.50
CA GLU A 63 4.43 1.05 -3.03
C GLU A 63 4.13 0.53 -4.43
N TYR A 64 2.88 0.11 -4.62
CA TYR A 64 2.35 -0.34 -5.90
C TYR A 64 1.22 0.58 -6.35
N ALA A 65 1.41 1.22 -7.50
CA ALA A 65 0.40 2.01 -8.18
C ALA A 65 -0.12 1.23 -9.39
N THR A 66 -1.44 1.04 -9.47
CA THR A 66 -2.08 0.35 -10.59
C THR A 66 -1.83 1.08 -11.91
N PRO A 67 -1.87 0.41 -13.07
CA PRO A 67 -2.05 1.12 -14.33
C PRO A 67 -3.38 1.89 -14.33
N GLU A 68 -3.52 2.82 -15.27
CA GLU A 68 -4.78 3.52 -15.52
C GLU A 68 -5.87 2.53 -15.96
N CYS A 69 -6.98 2.51 -15.24
CA CYS A 69 -8.12 1.62 -15.53
C CYS A 69 -9.37 2.45 -15.86
N ASP A 70 -10.20 1.99 -16.81
CA ASP A 70 -11.51 2.59 -17.12
C ASP A 70 -12.71 1.71 -16.66
N SER A 71 -12.42 0.58 -16.00
CA SER A 71 -13.37 -0.42 -15.50
C SER A 71 -13.07 -0.77 -14.03
N LEU A 72 -14.11 -0.83 -13.19
CA LEU A 72 -13.97 -1.12 -11.76
C LEU A 72 -13.39 -2.51 -11.52
N LEU A 73 -13.74 -3.48 -12.36
CA LEU A 73 -13.19 -4.83 -12.26
C LEU A 73 -11.70 -4.84 -12.59
N ASP A 74 -11.27 -4.00 -13.52
CA ASP A 74 -9.87 -3.95 -13.95
C ASP A 74 -9.00 -3.34 -12.85
N VAL A 75 -9.43 -2.23 -12.22
CA VAL A 75 -8.66 -1.63 -11.12
C VAL A 75 -8.57 -2.59 -9.92
N ILE A 76 -9.65 -3.32 -9.62
CA ILE A 76 -9.63 -4.35 -8.56
C ILE A 76 -8.68 -5.49 -8.94
N ALA A 77 -8.70 -5.95 -10.18
CA ALA A 77 -7.82 -7.01 -10.65
C ALA A 77 -6.35 -6.57 -10.60
N HIS A 78 -6.03 -5.35 -11.00
CA HIS A 78 -4.68 -4.80 -10.93
C HIS A 78 -4.22 -4.56 -9.49
N ASP A 79 -5.09 -4.05 -8.62
CA ASP A 79 -4.83 -3.91 -7.18
C ASP A 79 -4.46 -5.28 -6.55
N LYS A 80 -5.20 -6.34 -6.90
CA LYS A 80 -4.89 -7.71 -6.49
C LYS A 80 -3.67 -8.31 -7.17
N ALA A 81 -3.37 -7.93 -8.40
CA ALA A 81 -2.13 -8.31 -9.07
C ALA A 81 -0.91 -7.74 -8.33
N GLY A 82 -1.01 -6.51 -7.81
CA GLY A 82 0.02 -5.89 -6.96
C GLY A 82 0.35 -6.72 -5.73
N GLU A 83 -0.66 -7.25 -5.04
CA GLU A 83 -0.48 -8.17 -3.90
C GLU A 83 0.33 -9.42 -4.29
N ARG A 84 0.02 -10.04 -5.44
CA ARG A 84 0.73 -11.25 -5.94
C ARG A 84 2.17 -10.96 -6.37
N ILE A 85 2.40 -9.80 -6.97
CA ILE A 85 3.75 -9.38 -7.36
C ILE A 85 4.61 -9.19 -6.11
N LEU A 86 4.10 -8.48 -5.11
CA LEU A 86 4.80 -8.25 -3.84
C LEU A 86 5.04 -9.54 -3.06
N GLU A 87 4.07 -10.47 -3.03
CA GLU A 87 4.23 -11.81 -2.47
C GLU A 87 5.42 -12.56 -3.11
N SER A 88 5.56 -12.51 -4.44
CA SER A 88 6.71 -13.12 -5.12
C SER A 88 8.06 -12.45 -4.79
N LEU A 89 8.05 -11.15 -4.44
CA LEU A 89 9.24 -10.44 -3.99
C LEU A 89 9.62 -10.84 -2.56
N VAL A 90 8.63 -11.09 -1.70
CA VAL A 90 8.83 -11.65 -0.35
C VAL A 90 9.53 -13.00 -0.43
N GLU A 91 9.01 -13.94 -1.21
CA GLU A 91 9.63 -15.25 -1.40
C GLU A 91 11.08 -15.14 -1.91
N SER A 92 11.31 -14.24 -2.88
CA SER A 92 12.64 -13.98 -3.41
C SER A 92 13.59 -13.37 -2.36
N ALA A 93 13.08 -12.52 -1.47
CA ALA A 93 13.84 -11.90 -0.38
C ALA A 93 14.19 -12.92 0.71
N GLU A 94 13.25 -13.76 1.12
CA GLU A 94 13.46 -14.81 2.12
C GLU A 94 14.48 -15.85 1.67
N SER A 95 14.43 -16.29 0.39
CA SER A 95 15.44 -17.19 -0.17
C SER A 95 16.85 -16.62 -0.02
N ARG A 96 17.02 -15.33 -0.33
CA ARG A 96 18.31 -14.63 -0.22
C ARG A 96 18.77 -14.46 1.22
N LEU A 97 17.86 -14.11 2.12
CA LEU A 97 18.15 -14.03 3.54
C LEU A 97 18.68 -15.38 4.04
N ASN A 98 18.03 -16.47 3.65
CA ASN A 98 18.45 -17.82 4.02
C ASN A 98 19.81 -18.21 3.42
N GLU A 99 20.08 -17.86 2.15
CA GLU A 99 21.40 -18.04 1.52
C GLU A 99 22.52 -17.29 2.25
N GLU A 100 22.22 -16.10 2.78
CA GLU A 100 23.14 -15.30 3.60
C GLU A 100 23.18 -15.76 5.08
N GLY A 101 22.50 -16.85 5.44
CA GLY A 101 22.45 -17.42 6.79
C GLY A 101 21.58 -16.64 7.77
N ILE A 102 20.77 -15.70 7.28
CA ILE A 102 19.84 -14.89 8.06
C ILE A 102 18.48 -15.58 8.06
N ARG A 103 18.06 -16.09 9.22
CA ARG A 103 16.72 -16.64 9.42
C ARG A 103 15.73 -15.53 9.80
N GLY A 104 14.60 -15.50 9.14
CA GLY A 104 13.47 -14.64 9.48
C GLY A 104 12.38 -14.73 8.43
N ASP A 105 11.15 -14.48 8.86
CA ASP A 105 9.96 -14.43 8.02
C ASP A 105 9.65 -12.96 7.71
N VAL A 106 9.46 -12.66 6.43
CA VAL A 106 9.15 -11.32 5.92
C VAL A 106 7.64 -11.19 5.77
N PHE A 107 7.09 -10.14 6.36
CA PHE A 107 5.66 -9.84 6.29
C PHE A 107 5.45 -8.52 5.55
N LEU A 108 4.47 -8.54 4.65
CA LEU A 108 3.88 -7.36 4.03
C LEU A 108 2.44 -7.20 4.49
N PHE A 109 2.08 -5.99 4.90
CA PHE A 109 0.74 -5.65 5.36
C PHE A 109 0.12 -4.61 4.44
N LYS A 110 -1.03 -4.96 3.85
CA LYS A 110 -1.91 -4.01 3.19
C LYS A 110 -2.92 -3.45 4.19
N ASN A 111 -2.41 -2.63 5.09
CA ASN A 111 -3.17 -1.90 6.11
C ASN A 111 -2.68 -0.45 6.12
N ASN A 112 -2.99 0.31 7.18
CA ASN A 112 -2.68 1.74 7.21
C ASN A 112 -1.94 2.22 8.45
N THR A 113 -1.64 1.34 9.41
CA THR A 113 -0.97 1.72 10.65
C THR A 113 -0.01 0.62 11.11
N ASP A 114 1.18 1.00 11.56
CA ASP A 114 2.06 0.08 12.29
C ASP A 114 1.83 0.12 13.81
N SER A 115 2.53 -0.76 14.53
CA SER A 115 2.47 -0.82 16.00
C SER A 115 3.14 0.36 16.70
N ALA A 116 3.92 1.18 15.98
CA ALA A 116 4.53 2.40 16.49
C ALA A 116 3.62 3.63 16.30
N GLY A 117 2.47 3.46 15.65
CA GLY A 117 1.52 4.54 15.35
C GLY A 117 1.83 5.32 14.09
N ASN A 118 2.82 4.89 13.29
CA ASN A 118 3.04 5.47 11.97
C ASN A 118 1.91 5.05 11.04
N SER A 119 1.55 5.92 10.11
CA SER A 119 0.45 5.72 9.16
C SER A 119 0.96 5.74 7.73
N TYR A 120 0.40 4.86 6.89
CA TYR A 120 0.68 4.75 5.46
C TYR A 120 -0.62 4.59 4.66
N GLY A 121 -0.56 4.95 3.39
CA GLY A 121 -1.72 5.29 2.56
C GLY A 121 -2.24 4.16 1.67
N CYS A 122 -3.55 4.24 1.40
CA CYS A 122 -4.15 3.74 0.18
C CYS A 122 -4.82 4.94 -0.49
N HIS A 123 -4.30 5.35 -1.65
CA HIS A 123 -4.74 6.54 -2.36
C HIS A 123 -5.57 6.16 -3.58
N GLU A 124 -6.57 6.99 -3.88
CA GLU A 124 -7.48 6.79 -5.01
C GLU A 124 -7.39 7.99 -5.95
N ASN A 125 -7.11 7.72 -7.22
CA ASN A 125 -6.99 8.71 -8.26
C ASN A 125 -8.21 8.65 -9.17
N TYR A 126 -8.84 9.80 -9.42
CA TYR A 126 -10.02 9.90 -10.29
C TYR A 126 -9.80 11.00 -11.33
N LEU A 127 -9.78 10.65 -12.61
CA LEU A 127 -9.75 11.62 -13.70
C LEU A 127 -11.02 12.46 -13.67
N ILE A 128 -10.89 13.79 -13.61
CA ILE A 128 -12.02 14.74 -13.68
C ILE A 128 -11.85 15.67 -14.89
N PRO A 129 -12.96 16.21 -15.45
CA PRO A 129 -12.88 17.27 -16.45
C PRO A 129 -12.26 18.52 -15.84
N ARG A 130 -11.61 19.31 -16.68
CA ARG A 130 -11.12 20.64 -16.28
C ARG A 130 -12.24 21.66 -16.09
N GLU A 131 -13.37 21.45 -16.78
CA GLU A 131 -14.52 22.35 -16.76
C GLU A 131 -15.35 22.19 -15.48
N GLY A 132 -15.79 23.31 -14.91
CA GLY A 132 -16.60 23.36 -13.68
C GLY A 132 -15.94 24.13 -12.54
N GLU A 133 -16.72 24.44 -11.51
CA GLU A 133 -16.22 25.05 -10.27
C GLU A 133 -15.85 23.95 -9.27
N LEU A 134 -14.57 23.88 -8.88
CA LEU A 134 -14.08 22.89 -7.91
C LEU A 134 -14.88 22.93 -6.59
N SER A 135 -15.31 24.13 -6.15
CA SER A 135 -16.11 24.33 -4.94
C SER A 135 -17.40 23.51 -4.94
N ARG A 136 -18.14 23.50 -6.05
CA ARG A 136 -19.38 22.72 -6.18
C ARG A 136 -19.13 21.22 -6.07
N PHE A 137 -18.00 20.75 -6.58
CA PHE A 137 -17.61 19.35 -6.47
C PHE A 137 -17.24 18.98 -5.03
N THR A 138 -16.47 19.84 -4.35
CA THR A 138 -16.05 19.60 -2.97
C THR A 138 -17.20 19.67 -1.97
N ASP A 139 -18.19 20.54 -2.17
CA ASP A 139 -19.36 20.70 -1.28
C ASP A 139 -20.18 19.40 -1.14
N VAL A 140 -20.21 18.58 -2.18
CA VAL A 140 -20.88 17.27 -2.18
C VAL A 140 -19.93 16.14 -1.83
N LEU A 141 -18.71 16.17 -2.39
CA LEU A 141 -17.78 15.05 -2.26
C LEU A 141 -17.20 14.95 -0.85
N ILE A 142 -16.86 16.07 -0.18
CA ILE A 142 -16.24 16.04 1.15
C ILE A 142 -17.15 15.35 2.18
N PRO A 143 -18.44 15.73 2.35
CA PRO A 143 -19.33 15.04 3.29
C PRO A 143 -19.47 13.55 3.00
N PHE A 144 -19.51 13.16 1.72
CA PHE A 144 -19.53 11.76 1.31
C PHE A 144 -18.23 11.03 1.70
N LEU A 145 -17.05 11.59 1.39
CA LEU A 145 -15.76 10.97 1.71
C LEU A 145 -15.52 10.88 3.23
N VAL A 146 -15.96 11.86 4.01
CA VAL A 146 -15.86 11.83 5.48
C VAL A 146 -16.74 10.72 6.06
N SER A 147 -17.94 10.50 5.53
CA SER A 147 -18.87 9.47 6.02
C SER A 147 -18.63 8.07 5.45
N ARG A 148 -17.91 7.96 4.33
CA ARG A 148 -17.57 6.70 3.63
C ARG A 148 -16.96 5.62 4.53
N GLN A 149 -16.20 6.02 5.55
CA GLN A 149 -15.58 5.11 6.51
C GLN A 149 -16.56 4.15 7.20
N ILE A 150 -17.87 4.48 7.25
CA ILE A 150 -18.91 3.64 7.83
C ILE A 150 -19.06 2.30 7.08
N TYR A 151 -18.90 2.29 5.75
CA TYR A 151 -19.07 1.09 4.93
C TYR A 151 -17.76 0.61 4.26
N ALA A 152 -16.75 1.47 4.16
CA ALA A 152 -15.45 1.14 3.54
C ALA A 152 -14.30 1.02 4.56
N GLY A 153 -14.57 1.21 5.86
CA GLY A 153 -13.56 1.14 6.90
C GLY A 153 -13.00 -0.27 7.12
N ALA A 154 -11.68 -0.41 7.17
CA ALA A 154 -10.99 -1.69 7.41
C ALA A 154 -10.91 -2.10 8.90
N GLY A 155 -11.28 -1.19 9.82
CA GLY A 155 -11.23 -1.42 11.27
C GLY A 155 -9.83 -1.37 11.88
N LYS A 156 -9.70 -0.87 13.11
CA LYS A 156 -8.52 -1.08 13.99
C LYS A 156 -8.93 -1.15 15.45
N VAL A 157 -8.08 -1.78 16.26
CA VAL A 157 -8.15 -1.67 17.72
C VAL A 157 -7.23 -0.54 18.16
N LEU A 158 -7.81 0.52 18.71
CA LEU A 158 -7.06 1.62 19.31
C LEU A 158 -6.82 1.34 20.80
N GLN A 159 -5.57 1.45 21.23
CA GLN A 159 -5.24 1.45 22.65
C GLN A 159 -5.37 2.87 23.20
N SER A 160 -6.24 3.06 24.20
CA SER A 160 -6.40 4.33 24.91
C SER A 160 -6.12 4.15 26.41
N PRO A 161 -5.90 5.23 27.17
CA PRO A 161 -5.79 5.15 28.63
C PRO A 161 -7.02 4.53 29.33
N ARG A 162 -8.18 4.49 28.65
CA ARG A 162 -9.42 3.90 29.15
C ARG A 162 -9.61 2.43 28.72
N GLY A 163 -8.61 1.86 28.03
CA GLY A 163 -8.66 0.51 27.46
C GLY A 163 -8.72 0.49 25.94
N ALA A 164 -8.80 -0.72 25.39
CA ALA A 164 -8.90 -0.97 23.97
C ALA A 164 -10.29 -0.63 23.42
N MET A 165 -10.35 0.07 22.29
CA MET A 165 -11.60 0.42 21.60
C MET A 165 -11.52 0.01 20.13
N PHE A 166 -12.65 -0.39 19.55
CA PHE A 166 -12.73 -0.64 18.12
C PHE A 166 -13.06 0.65 17.38
N CYS A 167 -12.24 0.99 16.38
CA CYS A 167 -12.46 2.10 15.45
C CYS A 167 -12.75 1.53 14.07
N ILE A 168 -13.73 2.07 13.35
CA ILE A 168 -14.11 1.62 12.00
C ILE A 168 -13.05 1.97 10.93
N SER A 169 -12.29 3.03 11.13
CA SER A 169 -11.27 3.51 10.19
C SER A 169 -9.88 3.51 10.81
N GLN A 170 -8.89 3.10 10.04
CA GLN A 170 -7.49 3.19 10.45
C GLN A 170 -6.91 4.60 10.25
N ARG A 171 -7.46 5.37 9.29
CA ARG A 171 -6.92 6.63 8.76
C ARG A 171 -7.57 7.91 9.30
N SER A 172 -8.54 7.79 10.21
CA SER A 172 -9.35 8.94 10.68
C SER A 172 -8.82 9.60 11.96
N GLU A 173 -7.69 9.15 12.49
CA GLU A 173 -7.06 9.66 13.73
C GLU A 173 -5.75 10.37 13.43
#